data_AF-I1L216-F1
#
_entry.id   AF-I1L216-F1
#
_cell.length_a   1.000
_cell.length_b   1.000
_cell.length_c   1.000
_cell.angle_alpha   90.00
_cell.angle_beta   90.00
_cell.angle_gamma   90.00
#
_symmetry.space_group_name_H-M   'P 1'
#
loop_
_entity.id
_entity.type
_entity.pdbx_description
1 polymer ?
#
loop_
_entity_poly.entity_id
_entity_poly.type
_entity_poly.pdbx_seq_one_letter_code
_entity_poly.pdbx_strand_id
1 'polypeptide(L)'
;MLSSPWDAAKHMESAAALAKDLRHWQEVVDFYRRASELYMECGRPQPASDALAKGARALEDSMSEEAIQLYTDACTILEDDGREQMAFDLYRAATNVYIKLEKYTDAASFMLRLGLAADKCNATNSQCKAYLNAIVIYLYAHDFIQAEKCYNDCSQIDAFLRSDQNRCASKLLAAYRDGDVEEIKRIAQSSVISHLDHVIVKLARKLPTGDVSALKAEDEEEALDENDLT
;
A
#
# COMPACT_ATOMS: atom_id res chain seq x y z
N MET A 1 -40.45 -17.18 10.76
CA MET A 1 -39.38 -17.65 9.87
C MET A 1 -38.08 -17.31 10.55
N LEU A 2 -37.21 -18.28 10.82
CA LEU A 2 -35.83 -17.98 11.21
C LEU A 2 -35.19 -17.26 10.00
N SER A 3 -34.69 -16.04 10.18
CA SER A 3 -33.99 -15.30 9.12
C SER A 3 -32.80 -16.13 8.66
N SER A 4 -32.62 -16.28 7.35
CA SER A 4 -31.42 -16.93 6.79
C SER A 4 -30.17 -16.18 7.29
N PRO A 5 -29.00 -16.83 7.47
CA PRO A 5 -27.76 -16.12 7.78
C PRO A 5 -27.47 -15.00 6.77
N TRP A 6 -27.91 -15.17 5.52
CA TRP A 6 -27.87 -14.13 4.49
C TRP A 6 -28.70 -12.88 4.84
N ASP A 7 -29.93 -13.07 5.33
CA ASP A 7 -30.79 -11.95 5.74
C ASP A 7 -30.25 -11.31 7.02
N ALA A 8 -29.74 -12.11 7.95
CA ALA A 8 -29.07 -11.63 9.14
C ALA A 8 -27.84 -10.76 8.80
N ALA A 9 -27.02 -11.16 7.81
CA ALA A 9 -25.87 -10.37 7.36
C ALA A 9 -26.29 -8.98 6.86
N LYS A 10 -27.36 -8.93 6.04
CA LYS A 10 -27.93 -7.66 5.55
C LYS A 10 -28.48 -6.78 6.67
N HIS A 11 -29.12 -7.39 7.68
CA HIS A 11 -29.58 -6.68 8.86
C HIS A 11 -28.40 -6.13 9.68
N MET A 12 -27.28 -6.84 9.77
CA MET A 12 -26.06 -6.33 10.40
C MET A 12 -25.48 -5.13 9.64
N GLU A 13 -25.41 -5.17 8.31
CA GLU A 13 -24.98 -3.99 7.53
C GLU A 13 -25.93 -2.78 7.72
N SER A 14 -27.24 -3.04 7.86
CA SER A 14 -28.22 -1.99 8.13
C SER A 14 -28.05 -1.39 9.54
N ALA A 15 -27.77 -2.23 10.54
CA ALA A 15 -27.45 -1.79 11.89
C ALA A 15 -26.14 -0.98 11.93
N ALA A 16 -25.12 -1.40 11.17
CA ALA A 16 -23.86 -0.66 11.03
C ALA A 16 -24.07 0.74 10.43
N ALA A 17 -24.94 0.88 9.43
CA ALA A 17 -25.29 2.17 8.86
C ALA A 17 -25.95 3.10 9.89
N LEU A 18 -26.88 2.58 10.70
CA LEU A 18 -27.52 3.34 11.78
C LEU A 18 -26.52 3.72 12.89
N ALA A 19 -25.64 2.80 13.29
CA ALA A 19 -24.59 3.06 14.27
C ALA A 19 -23.62 4.14 13.79
N LYS A 20 -23.29 4.15 12.49
CA LYS A 20 -22.48 5.20 11.85
C LYS A 20 -23.15 6.57 11.95
N ASP A 21 -24.44 6.65 11.65
CA ASP A 21 -25.19 7.91 11.74
C ASP A 21 -25.25 8.45 13.17
N LEU A 22 -25.31 7.55 14.16
CA LEU A 22 -25.24 7.85 15.59
C LEU A 22 -23.80 8.05 16.11
N ARG A 23 -22.78 7.89 15.26
CA ARG A 23 -21.34 7.95 15.61
C ARG A 23 -20.91 6.94 16.67
N HIS A 24 -21.60 5.81 16.76
CA HIS A 24 -21.22 4.68 17.61
C HIS A 24 -20.17 3.82 16.87
N TRP A 25 -18.94 4.34 16.77
CA TRP A 25 -17.91 3.76 15.89
C TRP A 25 -17.54 2.31 16.22
N GLN A 26 -17.52 1.94 17.51
CA GLN A 26 -17.27 0.56 17.90
C GLN A 26 -18.37 -0.39 17.39
N GLU A 27 -19.63 0.01 17.47
CA GLU A 27 -20.75 -0.79 16.94
C GLU A 27 -20.66 -0.92 15.41
N VAL A 28 -20.16 0.10 14.70
CA VAL A 28 -19.90 0.00 13.25
C VAL A 28 -18.92 -1.14 12.95
N VAL A 29 -17.83 -1.23 13.70
CA VAL A 29 -16.84 -2.33 13.57
C VAL A 29 -17.51 -3.67 13.83
N ASP A 30 -18.20 -3.81 14.96
CA ASP A 30 -18.77 -5.07 15.41
C ASP A 30 -19.85 -5.58 14.42
N PHE A 31 -20.72 -4.69 13.94
CA PHE A 31 -21.77 -5.05 12.99
C PHE A 31 -21.22 -5.44 11.61
N TYR A 32 -20.21 -4.74 11.07
CA TYR A 32 -19.61 -5.13 9.79
C TYR A 32 -18.79 -6.42 9.87
N ARG A 33 -18.09 -6.67 10.99
CA ARG A 33 -17.45 -7.97 11.25
C ARG A 33 -18.49 -9.08 11.30
N ARG A 34 -19.58 -8.89 12.03
CA ARG A 34 -20.65 -9.89 12.12
C ARG A 34 -21.34 -10.13 10.79
N ALA A 35 -21.54 -9.08 9.98
CA ALA A 35 -22.07 -9.22 8.62
C ALA A 35 -21.14 -10.10 7.75
N SER A 36 -19.83 -9.84 7.82
CA SER A 36 -18.82 -10.62 7.09
C SER A 36 -18.85 -12.11 7.47
N GLU A 37 -18.85 -12.43 8.77
CA GLU A 37 -18.94 -13.80 9.26
C GLU A 37 -20.19 -14.52 8.72
N LEU A 38 -21.35 -13.88 8.77
CA LEU A 38 -22.61 -14.44 8.28
C LEU A 38 -22.60 -14.64 6.76
N TYR A 39 -21.95 -13.76 6.00
CA TYR A 39 -21.73 -13.97 4.57
C TYR A 39 -20.78 -15.14 4.29
N MET A 40 -19.73 -15.33 5.11
CA MET A 40 -18.85 -16.49 5.02
C MET A 40 -19.57 -17.79 5.35
N GLU A 41 -20.43 -17.81 6.37
CA GLU A 41 -21.30 -18.95 6.71
C GLU A 41 -22.21 -19.34 5.53
N CYS A 42 -22.57 -18.38 4.67
CA CYS A 42 -23.34 -18.59 3.44
C CYS A 42 -22.50 -19.06 2.24
N GLY A 43 -21.18 -19.21 2.38
CA GLY A 43 -20.26 -19.47 1.25
C GLY A 43 -20.26 -18.32 0.24
N ARG A 44 -20.24 -17.07 0.74
CA ARG A 44 -20.27 -15.84 -0.06
C ARG A 44 -19.10 -14.91 0.35
N PRO A 45 -17.85 -15.27 -0.03
CA PRO A 45 -16.66 -14.51 0.34
C PRO A 45 -16.65 -13.09 -0.23
N GLN A 46 -17.12 -12.89 -1.46
CA GLN A 46 -17.19 -11.55 -2.04
C GLN A 46 -18.07 -10.59 -1.20
N PRO A 47 -19.35 -10.91 -0.90
CA PRO A 47 -20.15 -10.11 0.03
C PRO A 47 -19.52 -9.91 1.42
N ALA A 48 -18.80 -10.91 1.93
CA ALA A 48 -18.11 -10.79 3.22
C ALA A 48 -17.01 -9.72 3.18
N SER A 49 -16.13 -9.78 2.17
CA SER A 49 -15.13 -8.74 1.92
C SER A 49 -15.75 -7.36 1.69
N ASP A 50 -16.82 -7.28 0.90
CA ASP A 50 -17.50 -6.01 0.62
C ASP A 50 -18.07 -5.35 1.88
N ALA A 51 -18.60 -6.16 2.81
CA ALA A 51 -19.09 -5.66 4.10
C ALA A 51 -17.95 -5.08 4.95
N LEU A 52 -16.82 -5.79 5.06
CA LEU A 52 -15.64 -5.29 5.77
C LEU A 52 -15.10 -3.99 5.13
N ALA A 53 -15.01 -3.94 3.80
CA ALA A 53 -14.56 -2.76 3.08
C ALA A 53 -15.49 -1.54 3.26
N LYS A 54 -16.81 -1.76 3.39
CA LYS A 54 -17.76 -0.69 3.75
C LYS A 54 -17.52 -0.18 5.17
N GLY A 55 -17.29 -1.08 6.12
CA GLY A 55 -16.93 -0.74 7.49
C GLY A 55 -15.63 0.06 7.55
N ALA A 56 -14.58 -0.42 6.87
CA ALA A 56 -13.30 0.26 6.79
C ALA A 56 -13.44 1.71 6.30
N ARG A 57 -14.14 1.92 5.17
CA ARG A 57 -14.44 3.27 4.65
C ARG A 57 -15.19 4.17 5.63
N ALA A 58 -16.06 3.60 6.47
CA ALA A 58 -16.80 4.36 7.47
C ALA A 58 -15.94 4.81 8.66
N LEU A 59 -14.78 4.17 8.86
CA LEU A 59 -13.93 4.31 10.04
C LEU A 59 -12.59 5.02 9.75
N GLU A 60 -12.25 5.31 8.49
CA GLU A 60 -10.95 5.90 8.10
C GLU A 60 -10.59 7.18 8.88
N ASP A 61 -11.58 7.98 9.24
CA ASP A 61 -11.40 9.25 9.96
C ASP A 61 -11.58 9.14 11.48
N SER A 62 -12.39 8.20 11.96
CA SER A 62 -12.77 8.09 13.38
C SER A 62 -12.02 7.00 14.14
N MET A 63 -11.69 5.89 13.47
CA MET A 63 -10.98 4.74 14.02
C MET A 63 -10.04 4.14 12.96
N SER A 64 -9.03 4.91 12.55
CA SER A 64 -8.17 4.56 11.41
C SER A 64 -7.45 3.21 11.53
N GLU A 65 -7.05 2.81 12.74
CA GLU A 65 -6.43 1.48 12.99
C GLU A 65 -7.42 0.33 12.74
N GLU A 66 -8.67 0.46 13.18
CA GLU A 66 -9.71 -0.54 12.90
C GLU A 66 -10.05 -0.55 11.41
N ALA A 67 -10.05 0.60 10.73
CA ALA A 67 -10.24 0.66 9.28
C ALA A 67 -9.16 -0.14 8.53
N ILE A 68 -7.89 -0.01 8.94
CA ILE A 68 -6.77 -0.79 8.40
C ILE A 68 -6.97 -2.29 8.63
N GLN A 69 -7.39 -2.71 9.83
CA GLN A 69 -7.64 -4.12 10.12
C GLN A 69 -8.76 -4.67 9.23
N LEU A 70 -9.88 -3.95 9.11
CA LEU A 70 -11.00 -4.36 8.26
C LEU A 70 -10.60 -4.45 6.78
N TYR A 71 -9.79 -3.53 6.27
CA TYR A 71 -9.25 -3.64 4.91
C TYR A 71 -8.33 -4.86 4.75
N THR A 72 -7.48 -5.15 5.74
CA THR A 72 -6.58 -6.29 5.72
C THR A 72 -7.35 -7.62 5.72
N ASP A 73 -8.39 -7.72 6.54
CA ASP A 73 -9.27 -8.88 6.59
C ASP A 73 -10.03 -9.05 5.26
N ALA A 74 -10.54 -7.95 4.68
CA ALA A 74 -11.21 -7.95 3.39
C ALA A 74 -10.30 -8.42 2.24
N CYS A 75 -9.05 -7.93 2.18
CA CYS A 75 -8.05 -8.42 1.24
C CYS A 75 -7.84 -9.93 1.39
N THR A 76 -7.66 -10.40 2.64
CA THR A 76 -7.40 -11.82 2.93
C THR A 76 -8.54 -12.71 2.45
N ILE A 77 -9.80 -12.32 2.69
CA ILE A 77 -10.98 -13.07 2.20
C ILE A 77 -10.97 -13.21 0.67
N LEU A 78 -10.61 -12.15 -0.06
CA LEU A 78 -10.56 -12.20 -1.53
C LEU A 78 -9.39 -13.03 -2.05
N GLU A 79 -8.23 -12.93 -1.41
CA GLU A 79 -7.04 -13.72 -1.75
C GLU A 79 -7.29 -15.21 -1.52
N ASP A 80 -7.93 -15.57 -0.41
CA ASP A 80 -8.28 -16.96 -0.10
C ASP A 80 -9.33 -17.54 -1.07
N ASP A 81 -10.19 -16.70 -1.66
CA ASP A 81 -11.15 -17.08 -2.71
C ASP A 81 -10.55 -17.03 -4.14
N GLY A 82 -9.25 -16.77 -4.29
CA GLY A 82 -8.59 -16.68 -5.60
C GLY A 82 -9.04 -15.48 -6.44
N ARG A 83 -9.45 -14.39 -5.78
CA ARG A 83 -9.90 -13.13 -6.39
C ARG A 83 -8.94 -11.99 -6.10
N GLU A 84 -7.65 -12.23 -6.21
CA GLU A 84 -6.59 -11.27 -5.89
C GLU A 84 -6.79 -9.91 -6.57
N GLN A 85 -7.24 -9.91 -7.82
CA GLN A 85 -7.50 -8.68 -8.58
C GLN A 85 -8.52 -7.76 -7.89
N MET A 86 -9.49 -8.32 -7.17
CA MET A 86 -10.52 -7.55 -6.46
C MET A 86 -9.98 -6.89 -5.19
N ALA A 87 -8.86 -7.38 -4.64
CA ALA A 87 -8.21 -6.81 -3.46
C ALA A 87 -7.42 -5.54 -3.77
N PHE A 88 -7.13 -5.21 -5.04
CA PHE A 88 -6.25 -4.10 -5.40
C PHE A 88 -6.73 -2.74 -4.87
N ASP A 89 -8.02 -2.46 -5.00
CA ASP A 89 -8.57 -1.18 -4.52
C ASP A 89 -8.60 -1.10 -3.00
N LEU A 90 -8.71 -2.25 -2.31
CA LEU A 90 -8.60 -2.33 -0.86
C LEU A 90 -7.16 -2.09 -0.39
N TYR A 91 -6.18 -2.67 -1.08
CA TYR A 91 -4.76 -2.40 -0.85
C TYR A 91 -4.43 -0.91 -0.97
N ARG A 92 -4.94 -0.25 -2.03
CA ARG A 92 -4.77 1.20 -2.22
C ARG A 92 -5.45 2.01 -1.13
N ALA A 93 -6.68 1.64 -0.74
CA ALA A 93 -7.43 2.34 0.29
C ALA A 93 -6.72 2.26 1.65
N ALA A 94 -6.32 1.06 2.09
CA ALA A 94 -5.55 0.87 3.32
C ALA A 94 -4.22 1.64 3.29
N THR A 95 -3.52 1.64 2.16
CA THR A 95 -2.26 2.39 2.00
C THR A 95 -2.48 3.90 2.18
N ASN A 96 -3.60 4.45 1.70
CA ASN A 96 -3.94 5.86 1.96
C ASN A 96 -4.10 6.13 3.46
N VAL A 97 -4.73 5.21 4.21
CA VAL A 97 -4.89 5.33 5.66
C VAL A 97 -3.53 5.24 6.38
N TYR A 98 -2.68 4.28 6.02
CA TYR A 98 -1.32 4.19 6.57
C TYR A 98 -0.50 5.47 6.33
N ILE A 99 -0.55 6.02 5.10
CA ILE A 99 0.14 7.28 4.76
C ILE A 99 -0.39 8.45 5.60
N LYS A 100 -1.71 8.52 5.83
CA LYS A 100 -2.35 9.55 6.66
C LYS A 100 -1.92 9.45 8.13
N LEU A 101 -1.66 8.24 8.62
CA LEU A 101 -1.12 7.98 9.96
C LEU A 101 0.41 8.06 10.03
N GLU A 102 1.09 8.46 8.94
CA GLU A 102 2.55 8.52 8.83
C GLU A 102 3.25 7.16 9.07
N LYS A 103 2.53 6.05 8.90
CA LYS A 103 3.03 4.68 8.99
C LYS A 103 3.60 4.21 7.65
N TYR A 104 4.70 4.81 7.23
CA TYR A 104 5.23 4.60 5.87
C TYR A 104 5.76 3.18 5.61
N THR A 105 6.41 2.55 6.58
CA THR A 105 6.90 1.16 6.43
C THR A 105 5.74 0.17 6.19
N ASP A 106 4.64 0.34 6.92
CA ASP A 106 3.44 -0.48 6.72
C ASP A 106 2.77 -0.19 5.37
N ALA A 107 2.69 1.08 4.97
CA ALA A 107 2.17 1.49 3.67
C ALA A 107 2.96 0.85 2.51
N ALA A 108 4.29 0.88 2.58
CA ALA A 108 5.16 0.26 1.57
C ALA A 108 4.97 -1.26 1.54
N SER A 109 4.89 -1.91 2.70
CA SER A 109 4.61 -3.35 2.82
C SER A 109 3.26 -3.73 2.18
N PHE A 110 2.24 -2.89 2.35
CA PHE A 110 0.92 -3.10 1.74
C PHE A 110 0.94 -2.94 0.21
N MET A 111 1.76 -2.02 -0.32
CA MET A 111 2.00 -1.90 -1.76
C MET A 111 2.75 -3.13 -2.32
N LEU A 112 3.72 -3.68 -1.59
CA LEU A 112 4.38 -4.93 -1.99
C LEU A 112 3.41 -6.11 -2.04
N ARG A 113 2.48 -6.21 -1.07
CA ARG A 113 1.39 -7.22 -1.10
C ARG A 113 0.49 -7.05 -2.33
N LEU A 114 0.12 -5.82 -2.69
CA LEU A 114 -0.58 -5.55 -3.95
C LEU A 114 0.22 -6.07 -5.14
N GLY A 115 1.53 -5.82 -5.17
CA GLY A 115 2.42 -6.33 -6.22
C GLY A 115 2.39 -7.86 -6.34
N LEU A 116 2.41 -8.59 -5.23
CA LEU A 116 2.28 -10.05 -5.21
C LEU A 116 0.89 -10.54 -5.66
N ALA A 117 -0.18 -9.86 -5.23
CA ALA A 117 -1.54 -10.14 -5.68
C ALA A 117 -1.67 -9.91 -7.21
N ALA A 118 -1.00 -8.87 -7.72
CA ALA A 118 -0.98 -8.56 -9.15
C ALA A 118 -0.19 -9.57 -9.98
N ASP A 119 0.89 -10.12 -9.44
CA ASP A 119 1.63 -11.22 -10.06
C ASP A 119 0.73 -12.45 -10.26
N LYS A 120 0.01 -12.86 -9.20
CA LYS A 120 -0.88 -14.04 -9.22
C LYS A 120 -1.96 -13.98 -10.30
N CYS A 121 -2.46 -12.78 -10.64
CA CYS A 121 -3.45 -12.59 -11.69
C CYS A 121 -2.87 -12.06 -13.01
N ASN A 122 -1.55 -12.12 -13.22
CA ASN A 122 -0.84 -11.65 -14.42
C ASN A 122 -1.09 -10.16 -14.77
N ALA A 123 -1.33 -9.32 -13.76
CA ALA A 123 -1.54 -7.88 -13.91
C ALA A 123 -0.21 -7.10 -13.83
N THR A 124 0.70 -7.36 -14.77
CA THR A 124 2.08 -6.82 -14.78
C THR A 124 2.16 -5.30 -14.60
N ASN A 125 1.27 -4.53 -15.22
CA ASN A 125 1.29 -3.07 -15.06
C ASN A 125 1.01 -2.65 -13.61
N SER A 126 0.03 -3.28 -12.95
CA SER A 126 -0.30 -3.04 -11.55
C SER A 126 0.84 -3.47 -10.63
N GLN A 127 1.46 -4.63 -10.90
CA GLN A 127 2.61 -5.14 -10.17
C GLN A 127 3.77 -4.14 -10.19
N CYS A 128 4.20 -3.70 -11.37
CA CYS A 128 5.34 -2.79 -11.50
C CYS A 128 5.07 -1.42 -10.87
N LYS A 129 3.84 -0.92 -10.95
CA LYS A 129 3.45 0.32 -10.27
C LYS A 129 3.48 0.17 -8.75
N ALA A 130 2.99 -0.95 -8.21
CA ALA A 130 3.04 -1.22 -6.77
C ALA A 130 4.48 -1.26 -6.23
N TYR A 131 5.42 -1.87 -6.94
CA TYR A 131 6.83 -1.88 -6.54
C TYR A 131 7.44 -0.48 -6.55
N LEU A 132 7.18 0.33 -7.59
CA LEU A 132 7.63 1.72 -7.60
C LEU A 132 6.97 2.55 -6.49
N ASN A 133 5.68 2.31 -6.19
CA ASN A 133 5.00 2.97 -5.06
C ASN A 133 5.71 2.69 -3.74
N ALA A 134 6.08 1.43 -3.46
CA ALA A 134 6.78 1.05 -2.23
C ALA A 134 8.14 1.78 -2.11
N ILE A 135 8.93 1.82 -3.18
CA ILE A 135 10.22 2.51 -3.21
C ILE A 135 10.05 4.02 -2.96
N VAL A 136 9.07 4.66 -3.60
CA VAL A 136 8.76 6.09 -3.37
C VAL A 136 8.34 6.36 -1.92
N ILE A 137 7.59 5.46 -1.30
CA ILE A 137 7.19 5.59 0.11
C ILE A 137 8.42 5.53 1.03
N TYR A 138 9.34 4.58 0.84
CA TYR A 138 10.56 4.48 1.65
C TYR A 138 11.46 5.72 1.49
N LEU A 139 11.62 6.22 0.27
CA LEU A 139 12.35 7.47 0.01
C LEU A 139 11.70 8.67 0.69
N TYR A 140 10.36 8.76 0.67
CA TYR A 140 9.64 9.83 1.37
C TYR A 140 9.85 9.76 2.90
N ALA A 141 9.96 8.54 3.45
CA ALA A 141 10.20 8.27 4.86
C ALA A 141 11.67 8.44 5.29
N HIS A 142 12.55 8.88 4.38
CA HIS A 142 14.00 8.99 4.60
C HIS A 142 14.70 7.65 4.90
N ASP A 143 14.10 6.53 4.49
CA ASP A 143 14.67 5.20 4.68
C ASP A 143 15.29 4.71 3.37
N PHE A 144 16.43 5.30 3.02
CA PHE A 144 17.14 5.02 1.76
C PHE A 144 17.60 3.56 1.69
N ILE A 145 18.14 3.02 2.80
CA ILE A 145 18.59 1.63 2.89
C ILE A 145 17.46 0.67 2.55
N GLN A 146 16.27 0.88 3.14
CA GLN A 146 15.13 0.02 2.85
C GLN A 146 14.56 0.24 1.45
N ALA A 147 14.64 1.46 0.89
CA ALA A 147 14.28 1.74 -0.50
C ALA A 147 15.18 0.96 -1.48
N GLU A 148 16.49 0.95 -1.26
CA GLU A 148 17.46 0.19 -2.08
C GLU A 148 17.25 -1.31 -1.94
N LYS A 149 17.05 -1.81 -0.73
CA LYS A 149 16.73 -3.23 -0.50
C LYS A 149 15.46 -3.63 -1.25
N CYS A 150 14.39 -2.84 -1.10
CA CYS A 150 13.13 -3.04 -1.83
C CYS A 150 13.36 -3.06 -3.35
N TYR A 151 14.16 -2.14 -3.88
CA TYR A 151 14.50 -2.09 -5.30
C TYR A 151 15.26 -3.33 -5.77
N ASN A 152 16.26 -3.78 -5.00
CA ASN A 152 17.08 -4.94 -5.33
C ASN A 152 16.24 -6.22 -5.37
N ASP A 153 15.32 -6.38 -4.41
CA ASP A 153 14.37 -7.50 -4.35
C ASP A 153 13.39 -7.46 -5.54
N CYS A 154 12.77 -6.30 -5.81
CA CYS A 154 11.85 -6.14 -6.93
C CYS A 154 12.54 -6.33 -8.30
N SER A 155 13.80 -5.94 -8.43
CA SER A 155 14.59 -6.08 -9.67
C SER A 155 14.93 -7.53 -10.02
N GLN A 156 14.75 -8.48 -9.09
CA GLN A 156 14.84 -9.92 -9.40
C GLN A 156 13.64 -10.41 -10.23
N ILE A 157 12.56 -9.64 -10.31
CA ILE A 157 11.36 -9.99 -11.08
C ILE A 157 11.51 -9.47 -12.51
N ASP A 158 11.59 -10.37 -13.50
CA ASP A 158 11.83 -10.03 -14.92
C ASP A 158 10.83 -8.98 -15.46
N ALA A 159 9.56 -9.10 -15.05
CA ALA A 159 8.50 -8.17 -15.42
C ALA A 159 8.78 -6.73 -14.94
N PHE A 160 9.28 -6.58 -13.70
CA PHE A 160 9.68 -5.28 -13.18
C PHE A 160 10.99 -4.80 -13.82
N LEU A 161 11.99 -5.66 -13.93
CA LEU A 161 13.30 -5.33 -14.50
C LEU A 161 13.18 -4.70 -15.91
N ARG A 162 12.24 -5.17 -16.74
CA ARG A 162 12.02 -4.65 -18.10
C ARG A 162 11.10 -3.43 -18.16
N SER A 163 10.51 -3.02 -17.05
CA SER A 163 9.49 -1.96 -17.00
C SER A 163 10.08 -0.54 -16.99
N ASP A 164 9.27 0.44 -17.40
CA ASP A 164 9.58 1.85 -17.22
C ASP A 164 9.66 2.24 -15.73
N GLN A 165 8.94 1.52 -14.86
CA GLN A 165 8.97 1.71 -13.41
C GLN A 165 10.36 1.38 -12.83
N ASN A 166 11.00 0.28 -13.27
CA ASN A 166 12.39 -0.02 -12.88
C ASN A 166 13.35 1.08 -13.36
N ARG A 167 13.23 1.52 -14.63
CA ARG A 167 14.08 2.61 -15.15
C ARG A 167 13.91 3.89 -14.35
N CYS A 168 12.69 4.20 -13.90
CA CYS A 168 12.40 5.33 -13.04
C CYS A 168 13.00 5.15 -11.64
N ALA A 169 12.80 3.98 -11.01
CA ALA A 169 13.33 3.66 -9.68
C ALA A 169 14.87 3.72 -9.65
N SER A 170 15.52 3.08 -10.62
CA SER A 170 16.99 3.04 -10.75
C SER A 170 17.58 4.45 -10.85
N LYS A 171 17.01 5.30 -11.71
CA LYS A 171 17.46 6.71 -11.83
C LYS A 171 17.20 7.50 -10.56
N LEU A 172 16.06 7.27 -9.91
CA LEU A 172 15.71 7.97 -8.67
C LEU A 172 16.70 7.63 -7.56
N LEU A 173 16.99 6.33 -7.35
CA LEU A 173 17.96 5.89 -6.35
C LEU A 173 19.38 6.38 -6.64
N ALA A 174 19.82 6.36 -7.90
CA ALA A 174 21.12 6.93 -8.29
C ALA A 174 21.21 8.43 -7.94
N ALA A 175 20.16 9.21 -8.24
CA ALA A 175 20.13 10.63 -7.91
C ALA A 175 20.14 10.90 -6.39
N TYR A 176 19.52 10.03 -5.58
CA TYR A 176 19.63 10.09 -4.12
C TYR A 176 21.05 9.79 -3.63
N ARG A 177 21.69 8.75 -4.16
CA ARG A 177 23.07 8.39 -3.83
C ARG A 177 24.06 9.52 -4.18
N ASP A 178 23.88 10.13 -5.35
CA ASP A 178 24.72 11.24 -5.80
C ASP A 178 24.41 12.58 -5.10
N GLY A 179 23.34 12.66 -4.30
CA GLY A 179 22.85 13.89 -3.70
C GLY A 179 22.31 14.91 -4.71
N ASP A 180 21.92 14.48 -5.91
CA ASP A 180 21.45 15.35 -6.99
C ASP A 180 19.97 15.74 -6.82
N VAL A 181 19.75 16.79 -6.03
CA VAL A 181 18.42 17.34 -5.72
C VAL A 181 17.63 17.71 -6.98
N GLU A 182 18.27 18.25 -8.02
CA GLU A 182 17.56 18.70 -9.22
C GLU A 182 17.13 17.52 -10.09
N GLU A 183 17.96 16.48 -10.18
CA GLU A 183 17.59 15.23 -10.85
C GLU A 183 16.45 14.51 -10.10
N ILE A 184 16.47 14.46 -8.76
CA ILE A 184 15.37 13.90 -7.95
C ILE A 184 14.05 14.61 -8.28
N LYS A 185 14.03 15.95 -8.23
CA LYS A 185 12.84 16.75 -8.56
C LYS A 185 12.36 16.51 -10.00
N ARG A 186 13.30 16.40 -10.95
CA ARG A 186 12.98 16.14 -12.35
C ARG A 186 12.35 14.77 -12.55
N ILE A 187 12.87 13.72 -11.92
CA ILE A 187 12.32 12.36 -11.98
C ILE A 187 10.96 12.29 -11.30
N ALA A 188 10.81 12.94 -10.15
CA ALA A 188 9.53 13.09 -9.45
C ALA A 188 8.45 13.75 -10.33
N GLN A 189 8.85 14.56 -11.31
CA GLN A 189 7.95 15.20 -12.28
C GLN A 189 7.62 14.35 -13.53
N SER A 190 8.25 13.18 -13.68
CA SER A 190 8.13 12.36 -14.89
C SER A 190 6.72 11.81 -15.14
N SER A 191 6.47 11.40 -16.39
CA SER A 191 5.23 10.72 -16.76
C SER A 191 5.05 9.40 -16.01
N VAL A 192 6.11 8.64 -15.75
CA VAL A 192 6.03 7.36 -15.01
C VAL A 192 5.47 7.58 -13.61
N ILE A 193 5.98 8.58 -12.88
CA ILE A 193 5.44 8.98 -11.57
C ILE A 193 4.00 9.49 -11.70
N SER A 194 3.68 10.26 -12.75
CA SER A 194 2.34 10.83 -12.94
C SER A 194 1.24 9.78 -13.14
N HIS A 195 1.58 8.54 -13.52
CA HIS A 195 0.65 7.43 -13.71
C HIS A 195 0.55 6.47 -12.50
N LEU A 196 1.20 6.81 -11.38
CA LEU A 196 1.05 6.11 -10.12
C LEU A 196 -0.25 6.47 -9.41
N ASP A 197 -0.53 5.82 -8.29
CA ASP A 197 -1.69 6.14 -7.46
C ASP A 197 -1.58 7.56 -6.92
N HIS A 198 -2.68 8.30 -6.93
CA HIS A 198 -2.69 9.75 -6.67
C HIS A 198 -2.02 10.17 -5.34
N VAL A 199 -2.14 9.36 -4.28
CA VAL A 199 -1.45 9.63 -3.00
C VAL A 199 0.08 9.54 -3.16
N ILE A 200 0.55 8.58 -3.95
CA ILE A 200 1.97 8.34 -4.19
C ILE A 200 2.53 9.44 -5.08
N VAL A 201 1.76 9.90 -6.07
CA VAL A 201 2.12 11.08 -6.86
C VAL A 201 2.38 12.28 -5.94
N LYS A 202 1.50 12.52 -4.96
CA LYS A 202 1.67 13.62 -3.99
C LYS A 202 2.92 13.47 -3.12
N LEU A 203 3.24 12.26 -2.67
CA LEU A 203 4.49 12.00 -1.93
C LEU A 203 5.71 12.24 -2.83
N ALA A 204 5.70 11.67 -4.04
CA ALA A 204 6.79 11.81 -5.01
C ALA A 204 7.07 13.29 -5.33
N ARG A 205 6.03 14.13 -5.47
CA ARG A 205 6.22 15.57 -5.76
C ARG A 205 6.88 16.38 -4.64
N LYS A 206 6.96 15.82 -3.44
CA LYS A 206 7.66 16.43 -2.31
C LYS A 206 9.11 15.96 -2.20
N LEU A 207 9.54 14.98 -3.01
CA LEU A 207 10.91 14.48 -2.97
C LEU A 207 11.90 15.51 -3.58
N PRO A 208 13.14 15.59 -3.04
CA PRO A 208 13.58 14.89 -1.84
C PRO A 208 12.96 15.48 -0.59
N THR A 209 12.51 14.61 0.30
CA THR A 209 12.25 14.98 1.70
C THR A 209 13.52 14.61 2.47
N GLY A 210 13.99 15.49 3.36
CA GLY A 210 15.18 15.24 4.20
C GLY A 210 16.50 15.69 3.57
N ASP A 211 17.60 15.37 4.22
CA ASP A 211 18.94 15.74 3.77
C ASP A 211 19.57 14.62 2.93
N VAL A 212 19.68 14.85 1.62
CA VAL A 212 20.29 13.91 0.68
C VAL A 212 21.82 14.00 0.65
N SER A 213 22.41 15.03 1.25
CA SER A 213 23.87 15.22 1.22
C SER A 213 24.62 14.22 2.11
N ALA A 214 23.97 13.73 3.17
CA ALA A 214 24.53 12.74 4.09
C ALA A 214 24.80 11.38 3.41
N LEU A 215 23.93 10.96 2.49
CA LEU A 215 24.07 9.67 1.79
C LEU A 215 25.36 9.59 0.96
N LYS A 216 25.76 10.72 0.37
CA LYS A 216 27.00 10.81 -0.41
C LYS A 216 28.24 10.72 0.48
N ALA A 217 28.17 11.27 1.69
CA ALA A 217 29.29 11.26 2.62
C ALA A 217 29.57 9.84 3.16
N GLU A 218 28.53 9.04 3.38
CA GLU A 218 28.66 7.64 3.82
C GLU A 218 29.40 6.78 2.77
N ASP A 219 29.05 6.92 1.48
CA ASP A 219 29.75 6.22 0.38
C ASP A 219 31.23 6.65 0.27
N GLU A 220 31.54 7.93 0.51
CA GLU A 220 32.91 8.44 0.48
C GLU A 220 33.73 7.96 1.70
N GLU A 221 33.12 7.85 2.89
CA GLU A 221 33.77 7.31 4.09
C GLU A 221 34.04 5.80 3.98
N GLU A 222 33.08 5.01 3.48
CA GLU A 222 33.29 3.56 3.23
C GLU A 222 34.39 3.32 2.19
N ALA A 223 34.44 4.12 1.12
CA ALA A 223 35.50 4.02 0.12
C ALA A 223 36.89 4.42 0.66
N LEU A 224 36.96 5.29 1.67
CA LEU A 224 38.23 5.64 2.33
C LEU A 224 38.70 4.52 3.27
N ASP A 225 37.80 3.89 4.05
CA ASP A 225 38.13 2.79 4.96
C ASP A 225 38.61 1.53 4.20
N GLU A 226 37.99 1.20 3.05
CA GLU A 226 38.46 0.10 2.21
C GLU A 226 39.86 0.33 1.61
N ASN A 227 40.23 1.59 1.35
CA ASN A 227 41.55 1.95 0.82
C ASN A 227 42.65 2.01 1.89
N ASP A 228 42.30 2.14 3.17
CA ASP A 228 43.24 2.10 4.29
C ASP A 228 43.54 0.67 4.79
N LEU A 229 42.84 -0.35 4.25
CA LEU A 229 43.01 -1.77 4.56
C LEU A 229 43.97 -2.53 3.60
N THR A 230 44.71 -1.82 2.74
CA THR A 230 45.72 -2.39 1.82
C THR A 230 47.13 -1.86 2.05
#